data_AF-A0A5J4U014-F1
#
_entry.id   AF-A0A5J4U014-F1
#
_cell.length_a   1.000
_cell.length_b   1.000
_cell.length_c   1.000
_cell.angle_alpha   90.00
_cell.angle_beta   90.00
_cell.angle_gamma   90.00
#
_symmetry.space_group_name_H-M   'P 1'
#
loop_
_entity.id
_entity.type
_entity.pdbx_description
1 polymer ?
#
loop_
_entity_poly.entity_id
_entity_poly.type
_entity_poly.pdbx_seq_one_letter_code
_entity_poly.pdbx_strand_id
1 'polypeptide(L)'
;MVLWNIYNFIRVILKGRETDRYDPQTPLSPQPILLKSCLEQIEDEGGNEEIEAQLVNKGYIIKDHANDAKRYILNIYVDNSNPRPWQYN
;
A
#
# COMPACT_ATOMS: atom_id res chain seq x y z
N MET A 1 -6.67 8.78 -8.45
CA MET A 1 -7.28 7.51 -8.90
C MET A 1 -6.30 6.34 -8.79
N VAL A 2 -5.09 6.43 -9.36
CA VAL A 2 -4.08 5.34 -9.29
C VAL A 2 -3.59 5.05 -7.86
N LEU A 3 -3.16 6.06 -7.10
CA LEU A 3 -2.72 5.93 -5.70
C LEU A 3 -3.79 5.32 -4.77
N TRP A 4 -5.06 5.67 -4.98
CA TRP A 4 -6.19 5.12 -4.21
C TRP A 4 -6.41 3.62 -4.50
N ASN A 5 -6.20 3.20 -5.74
CA ASN A 5 -6.34 1.80 -6.13
C ASN A 5 -5.19 0.95 -5.58
N ILE A 6 -3.96 1.46 -5.65
CA ILE A 6 -2.78 0.82 -5.04
C ILE A 6 -2.97 0.70 -3.53
N TYR A 7 -3.42 1.78 -2.89
CA TYR A 7 -3.76 1.80 -1.47
C TYR A 7 -4.77 0.70 -1.11
N ASN A 8 -5.92 0.64 -1.81
CA ASN A 8 -6.95 -0.35 -1.51
C ASN A 8 -6.46 -1.78 -1.78
N PHE A 9 -5.67 -1.98 -2.82
CA PHE A 9 -5.09 -3.28 -3.15
C PHE A 9 -4.17 -3.77 -2.03
N ILE A 10 -3.21 -2.95 -1.60
CA ILE A 10 -2.29 -3.29 -0.49
C ILE A 10 -3.06 -3.52 0.81
N ARG A 11 -4.06 -2.68 1.11
CA ARG A 11 -4.92 -2.84 2.30
C ARG A 11 -5.64 -4.19 2.32
N VAL A 12 -6.20 -4.61 1.18
CA VAL A 12 -6.92 -5.89 1.06
C VAL A 12 -5.96 -7.07 1.16
N ILE A 13 -4.73 -6.97 0.64
CA ILE A 13 -3.71 -8.00 0.82
C ILE A 13 -3.31 -8.15 2.30
N LEU A 14 -3.14 -7.03 3.02
CA LEU A 14 -2.71 -7.03 4.41
C LEU A 14 -3.77 -7.50 5.39
N LYS A 15 -4.98 -6.95 5.27
CA LYS A 15 -6.05 -7.13 6.26
C LYS A 15 -7.09 -8.14 5.81
N GLY A 16 -7.01 -8.59 4.57
CA GLY A 16 -8.11 -9.26 3.92
C GLY A 16 -9.24 -8.27 3.60
N ARG A 17 -10.35 -8.84 3.14
CA ARG A 17 -11.63 -8.14 2.94
C ARG A 17 -12.73 -9.07 3.39
N GLU A 18 -13.62 -8.57 4.23
CA GLU A 18 -14.87 -9.25 4.55
C GLU A 18 -15.98 -8.73 3.64
N THR A 19 -16.95 -9.59 3.31
CA THR A 19 -18.19 -9.17 2.63
C THR A 19 -19.10 -8.49 3.65
N ASP A 20 -19.64 -7.32 3.30
CA ASP A 20 -20.77 -6.73 4.03
C ASP A 20 -21.92 -6.32 3.09
N ARG A 21 -23.03 -5.82 3.66
CA ARG A 21 -24.23 -5.44 2.89
C ARG A 21 -24.03 -4.23 1.98
N TYR A 22 -23.02 -3.41 2.25
CA TYR A 22 -22.66 -2.19 1.52
C TYR A 22 -21.46 -2.41 0.59
N ASP A 23 -20.71 -3.49 0.79
CA ASP A 23 -19.59 -3.93 -0.05
C ASP A 23 -19.67 -5.45 -0.32
N PRO A 24 -20.53 -5.89 -1.25
CA PRO A 24 -20.78 -7.31 -1.56
C PRO A 24 -19.67 -7.92 -2.42
N GLN A 25 -18.41 -7.62 -2.11
CA GLN A 25 -17.26 -8.18 -2.79
C GLN A 25 -16.80 -9.49 -2.14
N THR A 26 -16.23 -10.41 -2.93
CA THR A 26 -15.75 -11.73 -2.46
C THR A 26 -14.83 -11.60 -1.25
N PRO A 27 -15.03 -12.37 -0.17
CA PRO A 27 -14.11 -12.36 0.96
C PRO A 27 -12.71 -12.77 0.52
N LEU A 28 -11.70 -12.11 1.10
CA LEU A 28 -10.29 -12.42 0.88
C LEU A 28 -9.63 -12.51 2.24
N SER A 29 -9.00 -13.65 2.54
CA SER A 29 -8.12 -13.74 3.69
C SER A 29 -6.86 -12.90 3.44
N PRO A 30 -6.20 -12.38 4.50
CA PRO A 30 -4.88 -11.77 4.39
C PRO A 30 -3.92 -12.66 3.59
N GLN A 31 -3.14 -12.07 2.68
CA GLN A 31 -2.15 -12.76 1.85
C GLN A 31 -0.74 -12.16 2.04
N PRO A 32 -0.05 -12.43 3.16
CA PRO A 32 1.26 -11.84 3.47
C PRO A 32 2.36 -12.17 2.46
N ILE A 33 2.21 -13.27 1.71
CA ILE A 33 3.15 -13.67 0.65
C ILE A 33 3.12 -12.67 -0.50
N LEU A 34 1.92 -12.25 -0.93
CA LEU A 34 1.76 -11.28 -2.01
C LEU A 34 2.28 -9.90 -1.61
N LEU A 35 2.17 -9.55 -0.33
CA LEU A 35 2.71 -8.30 0.19
C LEU A 35 4.20 -8.15 -0.11
N LYS A 36 5.00 -9.22 0.06
CA LYS A 36 6.44 -9.17 -0.20
C LYS A 36 6.73 -8.80 -1.65
N SER A 37 6.10 -9.48 -2.60
CA SER A 37 6.28 -9.19 -4.02
C SER A 37 5.80 -7.78 -4.39
N CYS A 38 4.74 -7.29 -3.75
CA CYS A 38 4.30 -5.90 -3.95
C CYS A 38 5.30 -4.87 -3.41
N LEU A 39 5.91 -5.12 -2.26
CA LEU A 39 6.94 -4.23 -1.71
C LEU A 39 8.19 -4.22 -2.59
N GLU A 40 8.62 -5.39 -3.07
CA GLU A 40 9.72 -5.52 -4.04
C GLU A 40 9.41 -4.74 -5.33
N GLN A 41 8.20 -4.86 -5.88
CA GLN A 41 7.79 -4.08 -7.06
C GLN A 41 7.72 -2.57 -6.82
N ILE A 42 7.22 -2.14 -5.66
CA ILE A 42 7.17 -0.71 -5.29
C ILE A 42 8.59 -0.13 -5.28
N GLU A 43 9.58 -0.90 -4.88
CA GLU A 43 10.97 -0.49 -4.90
C GLU A 43 11.59 -0.57 -6.31
N ASP A 44 11.47 -1.72 -6.98
CA ASP A 44 12.07 -1.98 -8.29
C ASP A 44 11.54 -1.04 -9.40
N GLU A 45 10.25 -0.69 -9.34
CA GLU A 45 9.59 0.17 -10.34
C GLU A 45 9.59 1.66 -9.95
N GLY A 46 10.24 2.03 -8.85
CA GLY A 46 10.36 3.44 -8.42
C GLY A 46 9.06 4.03 -7.87
N GLY A 47 8.21 3.22 -7.24
CA GLY A 47 6.94 3.65 -6.64
C GLY A 47 7.12 4.64 -5.49
N ASN A 48 8.22 4.57 -4.74
CA ASN A 48 8.55 5.55 -3.70
C ASN A 48 8.87 6.92 -4.31
N GLU A 49 9.65 6.95 -5.38
CA GLU A 49 10.01 8.13 -6.14
C GLU A 49 8.77 8.79 -6.76
N GLU A 50 7.83 7.99 -7.27
CA GLU A 50 6.56 8.51 -7.77
C GLU A 50 5.73 9.15 -6.64
N ILE A 51 5.67 8.53 -5.46
CA ILE A 51 4.97 9.12 -4.31
C ILE A 51 5.60 10.46 -3.91
N GLU A 52 6.93 10.56 -3.83
CA GLU A 52 7.62 11.82 -3.56
C GLU A 52 7.35 12.88 -4.64
N ALA A 53 7.32 12.47 -5.92
CA ALA A 53 6.99 13.37 -7.03
C ALA A 53 5.55 13.90 -6.95
N GLN A 54 4.59 13.11 -6.43
CA GLN A 54 3.22 13.57 -6.24
C GLN A 54 3.04 14.48 -5.01
N LEU A 55 3.94 14.44 -4.02
CA LEU A 55 3.90 15.33 -2.85
C LEU A 55 4.17 16.80 -3.20
N VAL A 56 4.89 17.07 -4.29
CA VAL A 56 5.17 18.43 -4.78
C VAL A 56 4.11 18.95 -5.76
N ASN A 57 3.10 18.15 -6.07
CA ASN A 57 2.01 18.53 -6.97
C ASN A 57 1.19 19.72 -6.38
N LYS A 58 0.64 20.59 -7.24
CA LYS A 58 -0.20 21.73 -6.81
C LYS A 58 -1.60 21.30 -6.36
N GLY A 59 -2.05 20.09 -6.71
CA GLY A 59 -3.36 19.57 -6.34
C GLY A 59 -3.39 19.08 -4.89
N TYR A 60 -4.17 19.76 -4.03
CA TYR A 60 -4.33 19.39 -2.62
C TYR A 60 -4.75 17.91 -2.42
N ILE A 61 -5.74 17.45 -3.19
CA ILE A 61 -6.23 16.06 -3.15
C ILE A 61 -5.13 15.06 -3.51
N ILE A 62 -4.28 15.40 -4.49
CA ILE A 62 -3.19 14.53 -4.94
C ILE A 62 -2.14 14.41 -3.84
N LYS A 63 -1.81 15.52 -3.18
CA LYS A 63 -0.89 15.54 -2.04
C LYS A 63 -1.41 14.72 -0.86
N ASP A 64 -2.70 14.83 -0.53
CA ASP A 64 -3.29 14.05 0.55
C ASP A 64 -3.21 12.54 0.26
N HIS A 65 -3.53 12.12 -0.97
CA HIS A 65 -3.37 10.73 -1.38
C HIS A 65 -1.92 10.24 -1.35
N ALA A 66 -0.95 11.08 -1.76
CA ALA A 66 0.46 10.73 -1.70
C ALA A 66 0.96 10.62 -0.24
N ASN A 67 0.53 11.53 0.64
CA ASN A 67 0.82 11.45 2.08
C ASN A 67 0.24 10.19 2.71
N ASP A 68 -0.99 9.83 2.38
CA ASP A 68 -1.62 8.60 2.86
C ASP A 68 -0.85 7.36 2.37
N ALA A 69 -0.52 7.29 1.08
CA ALA A 69 0.27 6.19 0.53
C ALA A 69 1.63 6.05 1.24
N LYS A 70 2.35 7.16 1.42
CA LYS A 70 3.62 7.20 2.15
C LYS A 70 3.49 6.70 3.58
N ARG A 71 2.46 7.14 4.32
CA ARG A 71 2.19 6.69 5.69
C ARG A 71 1.89 5.19 5.74
N TYR A 72 1.13 4.66 4.80
CA TYR A 72 0.79 3.24 4.76
C TYR A 72 2.00 2.36 4.46
N ILE A 73 2.82 2.73 3.48
CA ILE A 73 4.06 2.01 3.16
C ILE A 73 4.99 1.99 4.38
N LEU A 74 5.19 3.13 5.04
CA LEU A 74 5.97 3.20 6.28
C LEU A 74 5.40 2.29 7.38
N ASN A 75 4.08 2.32 7.59
CA ASN A 75 3.45 1.46 8.59
C ASN A 75 3.64 -0.03 8.29
N ILE A 76 3.66 -0.44 7.02
CA ILE A 76 3.92 -1.83 6.63
C ILE A 76 5.32 -2.27 7.04
N TYR A 77 6.32 -1.41 6.82
CA TYR A 77 7.71 -1.69 7.18
C TYR A 77 7.96 -1.66 8.70
N VAL A 78 7.18 -0.86 9.44
CA VAL A 78 7.29 -0.72 10.90
C VAL A 78 6.49 -1.80 11.66
N ASP A 79 5.47 -2.40 11.03
CA ASP A 79 4.67 -3.45 11.65
C ASP A 79 5.51 -4.70 11.94
N ASN A 80 5.76 -4.96 13.23
CA ASN A 80 6.54 -6.09 13.71
C ASN A 80 5.92 -7.47 13.42
N SER A 81 4.63 -7.51 13.03
CA SER A 81 3.97 -8.73 12.58
C SER A 81 4.25 -9.05 11.11
N ASN A 82 4.75 -8.09 10.34
CA ASN A 82 5.18 -8.32 8.98
C ASN A 82 6.57 -8.97 8.93
N PRO A 83 6.78 -9.94 8.02
CA PRO A 83 8.10 -10.46 7.78
C PRO A 83 9.01 -9.32 7.34
N ARG A 84 10.07 -9.06 8.12
CA ARG A 84 11.00 -7.95 7.86
C ARG A 84 11.49 -8.01 6.41
N PRO A 85 11.47 -6.89 5.68
CA PRO A 85 12.11 -6.84 4.37
C PRO A 85 13.59 -7.22 4.54
N TRP A 86 14.13 -7.99 3.60
CA TRP A 86 15.49 -8.54 3.64
C TRP A 86 16.60 -7.49 3.52
N GLN A 87 16.29 -6.21 3.58
CA GLN A 87 17.24 -5.12 3.30
C GLN A 87 17.92 -4.55 4.55
N TYR A 88 17.83 -5.21 5.70
CA TYR A 88 18.65 -4.89 6.87
C TYR A 88 19.64 -6.02 7.19
N ASN A 89 20.48 -6.39 6.21
CA ASN A 89 21.71 -7.13 6.44
C ASN A 89 22.82 -6.67 5.48
#